data_AF-A0A6B1HNW1-F1
#
_entry.id   AF-A0A6B1HNW1-F1
#
_cell.length_a   1.000
_cell.length_b   1.000
_cell.length_c   1.000
_cell.angle_alpha   90.00
_cell.angle_beta   90.00
_cell.angle_gamma   90.00
#
_symmetry.space_group_name_H-M   'P 1'
#
loop_
_entity.id
_entity.type
_entity.pdbx_description
1 polymer ?
#
loop_
_entity_poly.entity_id
_entity_poly.type
_entity_poly.pdbx_seq_one_letter_code
_entity_poly.pdbx_strand_id
1 'polypeptide(L)'
;MIEDHKEQIDAYWLRALELGRPAAPEECPEAQSLIRLAGSWRRVHEWVGRFFNPEEFEAAAIGRQEDLLVYFALGHFGRRRTYGELPDRLQRDVQFFFGSITKARNAGKRALFATGDSARLEEAAAFCHDELGIGVLNDDHDLTLHQSVLGECLPLIRIYVGCALQLFGDAGSVDLIKVHLQSGKVTFLVFDDFEGASTPKLIERIKVDLPRLRVDFFDYVGEYEPQPLSEDREGFYQR
;
A
#
# COMPACT_ATOMS: atom_id res chain seq x y z
N MET A 1 -3.25 -1.71 40.29
CA MET A 1 -4.49 -1.28 39.62
C MET A 1 -4.29 -1.03 38.13
N ILE A 2 -3.25 -0.31 37.68
CA ILE A 2 -2.89 -0.23 36.24
C ILE A 2 -2.05 -1.43 35.80
N GLU A 3 -1.08 -1.90 36.61
CA GLU A 3 -0.35 -3.16 36.31
C GLU A 3 -1.29 -4.36 36.10
N ASP A 4 -2.34 -4.46 36.91
CA ASP A 4 -3.31 -5.58 36.86
C ASP A 4 -4.16 -5.58 35.58
N HIS A 5 -4.11 -4.50 34.80
CA HIS A 5 -4.87 -4.34 33.56
C HIS A 5 -4.00 -4.03 32.33
N LYS A 6 -2.68 -4.22 32.46
CA LYS A 6 -1.72 -3.94 31.40
C LYS A 6 -2.05 -4.66 30.09
N GLU A 7 -2.44 -5.94 30.18
CA GLU A 7 -2.78 -6.75 28.99
C GLU A 7 -3.95 -6.16 28.20
N GLN A 8 -5.01 -5.69 28.87
CA GLN A 8 -6.16 -5.09 28.19
C GLN A 8 -5.83 -3.72 27.60
N ILE A 9 -4.98 -2.95 28.28
CA ILE A 9 -4.50 -1.65 27.80
C ILE A 9 -3.65 -1.83 26.54
N ASP A 10 -2.67 -2.74 26.59
CA ASP A 10 -1.77 -3.04 25.47
C ASP A 10 -2.56 -3.63 24.29
N ALA A 11 -3.51 -4.55 24.52
CA ALA A 11 -4.35 -5.13 23.47
C ALA A 11 -5.19 -4.08 22.73
N TYR A 12 -5.83 -3.16 23.48
CA TYR A 12 -6.58 -2.07 22.87
C TYR A 12 -5.67 -1.16 22.04
N TRP A 13 -4.50 -0.81 22.56
CA TRP A 13 -3.58 0.07 21.85
C TRP A 13 -3.10 -0.56 20.54
N LEU A 14 -2.69 -1.83 20.57
CA LEU A 14 -2.31 -2.56 19.37
C LEU A 14 -3.45 -2.62 18.34
N ARG A 15 -4.69 -2.82 18.79
CA ARG A 15 -5.86 -2.77 17.90
C ARG A 15 -6.09 -1.37 17.33
N ALA A 16 -5.88 -0.31 18.10
CA ALA A 16 -5.98 1.07 17.61
C ALA A 16 -4.89 1.37 16.56
N LEU A 17 -3.66 0.87 16.74
CA LEU A 17 -2.59 0.95 15.75
C LEU A 17 -2.94 0.16 14.48
N GLU A 18 -3.41 -1.08 14.61
CA GLU A 18 -3.84 -1.90 13.46
C GLU A 18 -4.98 -1.23 12.64
N LEU A 19 -5.83 -0.47 13.32
CA LEU A 19 -6.94 0.24 12.70
C LEU A 19 -6.56 1.64 12.20
N GLY A 20 -5.45 2.23 12.66
CA GLY A 20 -5.11 3.65 12.45
C GLY A 20 -6.16 4.63 12.99
N ARG A 21 -7.08 4.17 13.83
CA ARG A 21 -8.18 4.95 14.41
C ARG A 21 -8.59 4.34 15.74
N PRO A 22 -9.32 5.07 16.60
CA PRO A 22 -9.89 4.47 17.81
C PRO A 22 -10.80 3.30 17.47
N ALA A 23 -10.60 2.18 18.17
CA ALA A 23 -11.43 1.00 18.02
C ALA A 23 -12.86 1.24 18.55
N ALA A 24 -13.85 0.64 17.87
CA ALA A 24 -15.21 0.54 18.39
C ALA A 24 -15.30 -0.56 19.47
N PRO A 25 -16.32 -0.54 20.35
CA PRO A 25 -16.45 -1.56 21.39
C PRO A 25 -16.53 -2.98 20.82
N GLU A 26 -17.21 -3.14 19.67
CA GLU A 26 -17.37 -4.44 19.01
C GLU A 26 -16.06 -4.96 18.39
N GLU A 27 -15.06 -4.08 18.25
CA GLU A 27 -13.72 -4.42 17.75
C GLU A 27 -12.77 -4.80 18.90
N CYS A 28 -13.24 -4.85 20.16
CA CYS A 28 -12.41 -5.05 21.35
C CYS A 28 -13.03 -6.08 22.32
N PRO A 29 -12.48 -7.30 22.42
CA PRO A 29 -12.89 -8.28 23.43
C PRO A 29 -12.83 -7.74 24.88
N GLU A 30 -11.87 -6.87 25.16
CA GLU A 30 -11.59 -6.25 26.45
C GLU A 30 -12.49 -5.05 26.79
N ALA A 31 -13.46 -4.71 25.94
CA ALA A 31 -14.21 -3.45 26.03
C ALA A 31 -14.87 -3.23 27.39
N GLN A 32 -15.50 -4.26 27.96
CA GLN A 32 -16.20 -4.16 29.24
C GLN A 32 -15.23 -3.87 30.41
N SER A 33 -14.01 -4.39 30.36
CA SER A 33 -12.97 -4.11 31.36
C SER A 33 -12.48 -2.67 31.26
N LEU A 34 -12.19 -2.20 30.05
CA LEU A 34 -11.74 -0.83 29.81
C LEU A 34 -12.81 0.21 30.18
N ILE A 35 -14.10 -0.08 29.95
CA ILE A 35 -15.21 0.79 30.38
C ILE A 35 -15.22 0.96 31.90
N ARG A 36 -14.97 -0.10 32.68
CA ARG A 36 -14.92 0.00 34.15
C ARG A 36 -13.77 0.89 34.63
N LEU A 37 -12.64 0.89 33.92
CA LEU A 37 -11.46 1.67 34.27
C LEU A 37 -11.57 3.13 33.83
N ALA A 38 -12.01 3.37 32.60
CA ALA A 38 -12.11 4.72 32.00
C ALA A 38 -13.46 5.42 32.30
N GLY A 39 -14.43 4.71 32.85
CA GLY A 39 -15.79 5.16 33.17
C GLY A 39 -16.79 5.08 32.01
N SER A 40 -16.33 5.17 30.75
CA SER A 40 -17.16 4.98 29.55
C SER A 40 -16.31 4.71 28.32
N TRP A 41 -16.86 4.04 27.30
CA TRP A 41 -16.12 3.74 26.06
C TRP A 41 -15.57 4.99 25.36
N ARG A 42 -16.35 6.09 25.39
CA ARG A 42 -15.96 7.36 24.78
C ARG A 42 -14.65 7.93 25.34
N ARG A 43 -14.27 7.53 26.56
CA ARG A 43 -13.06 7.97 27.25
C ARG A 43 -11.90 6.99 27.11
N VAL A 44 -12.15 5.77 26.58
CA VAL A 44 -11.15 4.69 26.56
C VAL A 44 -9.94 5.09 25.73
N HIS A 45 -10.13 5.60 24.50
CA HIS A 45 -8.99 5.97 23.65
C HIS A 45 -8.10 7.03 24.30
N GLU A 46 -8.69 8.13 24.77
CA GLU A 46 -7.95 9.21 25.43
C GLU A 46 -7.29 8.74 26.73
N TRP A 47 -7.94 7.84 27.47
CA TRP A 47 -7.38 7.30 28.70
C TRP A 47 -6.21 6.34 28.44
N VAL A 48 -6.36 5.40 27.49
CA VAL A 48 -5.30 4.46 27.10
C VAL A 48 -4.13 5.20 26.47
N GLY A 49 -4.37 6.17 25.59
CA GLY A 49 -3.33 6.92 24.88
C GLY A 49 -2.37 7.68 25.80
N ARG A 50 -2.72 7.92 27.08
CA ARG A 50 -1.82 8.53 28.08
C ARG A 50 -0.62 7.67 28.43
N PHE A 51 -0.66 6.37 28.09
CA PHE A 51 0.40 5.41 28.41
C PHE A 51 1.33 5.11 27.22
N PHE A 52 1.07 5.67 26.04
CA PHE A 52 1.79 5.34 24.80
C PHE A 52 2.29 6.59 24.07
N ASN A 53 3.17 6.37 23.08
CA ASN A 53 3.64 7.45 22.21
C ASN A 53 2.52 7.82 21.20
N PRO A 54 2.00 9.06 21.22
CA PRO A 54 1.01 9.49 20.24
C PRO A 54 1.51 9.42 18.78
N GLU A 55 2.81 9.57 18.55
CA GLU A 55 3.40 9.54 17.19
C GLU A 55 3.20 8.18 16.49
N GLU A 56 3.23 7.07 17.24
CA GLU A 56 2.97 5.74 16.68
C GLU A 56 1.54 5.63 16.13
N PHE A 57 0.57 6.22 16.85
CA PHE A 57 -0.82 6.23 16.43
C PHE A 57 -1.06 7.18 15.26
N GLU A 58 -0.40 8.32 15.23
CA GLU A 58 -0.45 9.24 14.09
C GLU A 58 0.13 8.59 12.81
N ALA A 59 1.29 7.93 12.91
CA ALA A 59 1.87 7.19 11.80
C ALA A 59 0.94 6.06 11.30
N ALA A 60 0.35 5.29 12.22
CA ALA A 60 -0.63 4.26 11.88
C ALA A 60 -1.89 4.83 11.21
N ALA A 61 -2.37 5.99 11.66
CA ALA A 61 -3.50 6.69 11.05
C ALA A 61 -3.20 7.15 9.63
N ILE A 62 -2.01 7.70 9.39
CA ILE A 62 -1.53 8.09 8.05
C ILE A 62 -1.50 6.87 7.14
N GLY A 63 -0.79 5.80 7.53
CA GLY A 63 -0.67 4.59 6.72
C GLY A 63 -2.02 3.95 6.40
N ARG A 64 -2.95 3.92 7.37
CA ARG A 64 -4.31 3.42 7.12
C ARG A 64 -5.08 4.29 6.13
N GLN A 65 -4.99 5.61 6.27
CA GLN A 65 -5.65 6.53 5.36
C GLN A 65 -5.12 6.40 3.92
N GLU A 66 -3.81 6.20 3.78
CA GLU A 66 -3.13 5.93 2.52
C GLU A 66 -3.62 4.62 1.86
N ASP A 67 -3.69 3.53 2.62
CA ASP A 67 -4.26 2.26 2.14
C ASP A 67 -5.70 2.41 1.63
N LEU A 68 -6.52 3.15 2.38
CA LEU A 68 -7.90 3.42 1.98
C LEU A 68 -7.95 4.28 0.73
N LEU A 69 -7.03 5.23 0.57
CA LEU A 69 -6.94 6.06 -0.63
C LEU A 69 -6.64 5.20 -1.86
N VAL A 70 -5.68 4.27 -1.76
CA VAL A 70 -5.36 3.30 -2.82
C VAL A 70 -6.57 2.42 -3.12
N TYR A 71 -7.21 1.86 -2.08
CA TYR A 71 -8.41 1.03 -2.22
C TYR A 71 -9.53 1.76 -2.97
N PHE A 72 -9.83 3.00 -2.60
CA PHE A 72 -10.89 3.78 -3.25
C PHE A 72 -10.50 4.27 -4.64
N ALA A 73 -9.22 4.49 -4.93
CA ALA A 73 -8.73 4.82 -6.26
C ALA A 73 -8.91 3.64 -7.22
N LEU A 74 -8.38 2.47 -6.87
CA LEU A 74 -8.49 1.26 -7.71
C LEU A 74 -9.92 0.71 -7.77
N GLY A 75 -10.73 0.97 -6.74
CA GLY A 75 -12.15 0.63 -6.72
C GLY A 75 -13.00 1.30 -7.81
N HIS A 76 -12.48 2.30 -8.54
CA HIS A 76 -13.17 2.90 -9.70
C HIS A 76 -13.21 1.98 -10.93
N PHE A 77 -12.33 0.99 -11.02
CA PHE A 77 -12.33 0.00 -12.11
C PHE A 77 -13.33 -1.14 -11.88
N GLY A 78 -13.74 -1.36 -10.62
CA GLY A 78 -14.65 -2.43 -10.22
C GLY A 78 -16.12 -2.02 -10.15
N ARG A 79 -16.98 -2.99 -9.81
CA ARG A 79 -18.39 -2.73 -9.52
C ARG A 79 -18.54 -1.90 -8.25
N ARG A 80 -19.32 -0.83 -8.34
CA ARG A 80 -19.61 0.04 -7.20
C ARG A 80 -20.52 -0.67 -6.19
N ARG A 81 -19.98 -0.92 -4.99
CA ARG A 81 -20.75 -1.33 -3.81
C ARG A 81 -21.46 -0.15 -3.15
N THR A 82 -22.64 -0.33 -2.60
CA THR A 82 -23.28 0.66 -1.73
C THR A 82 -22.57 0.70 -0.36
N TYR A 83 -22.84 1.72 0.46
CA TYR A 83 -22.18 1.83 1.77
C TYR A 83 -22.52 0.66 2.70
N GLY A 84 -23.78 0.23 2.73
CA GLY A 84 -24.25 -0.88 3.56
C GLY A 84 -23.76 -2.26 3.11
N GLU A 85 -23.24 -2.40 1.90
CA GLU A 85 -22.61 -3.63 1.40
C GLU A 85 -21.12 -3.72 1.79
N LEU A 86 -20.54 -2.66 2.35
CA LEU A 86 -19.15 -2.69 2.82
C LEU A 86 -19.07 -3.41 4.17
N PRO A 87 -18.00 -4.16 4.45
CA PRO A 87 -17.75 -4.70 5.78
C PRO A 87 -17.76 -3.59 6.84
N ASP A 88 -18.25 -3.89 8.05
CA ASP A 88 -18.40 -2.87 9.11
C ASP A 88 -17.09 -2.16 9.46
N ARG A 89 -15.94 -2.87 9.42
CA ARG A 89 -14.61 -2.27 9.59
C ARG A 89 -14.39 -1.14 8.58
N LEU A 90 -14.63 -1.41 7.30
CA LEU A 90 -14.48 -0.40 6.24
C LEU A 90 -15.50 0.73 6.35
N GLN A 91 -16.72 0.44 6.81
CA GLN A 91 -17.73 1.48 7.07
C GLN A 91 -17.26 2.46 8.16
N ARG A 92 -16.69 1.94 9.25
CA ARG A 92 -16.10 2.74 10.34
C ARG A 92 -14.88 3.51 9.88
N ASP A 93 -14.00 2.87 9.09
CA ASP A 93 -12.83 3.52 8.50
C ASP A 93 -13.24 4.71 7.62
N VAL A 94 -14.22 4.52 6.74
CA VAL A 94 -14.77 5.59 5.88
C VAL A 94 -15.31 6.75 6.72
N GLN A 95 -16.04 6.43 7.79
CA GLN A 95 -16.63 7.45 8.66
C GLN A 95 -15.55 8.25 9.39
N PHE A 96 -14.49 7.58 9.85
CA PHE A 96 -13.40 8.21 10.58
C PHE A 96 -12.51 9.07 9.67
N PHE A 97 -11.96 8.51 8.59
CA PHE A 97 -10.95 9.18 7.76
C PHE A 97 -11.53 10.15 6.73
N PHE A 98 -12.73 9.87 6.22
CA PHE A 98 -13.30 10.65 5.10
C PHE A 98 -14.65 11.29 5.46
N GLY A 99 -15.29 10.87 6.54
CA GLY A 99 -16.61 11.32 6.99
C GLY A 99 -17.80 10.81 6.15
N SER A 100 -17.59 10.40 4.90
CA SER A 100 -18.61 9.72 4.10
C SER A 100 -18.01 8.93 2.93
N ILE A 101 -18.75 7.92 2.46
CA ILE A 101 -18.32 7.10 1.31
C ILE A 101 -18.14 7.91 0.03
N THR A 102 -18.92 8.97 -0.14
CA THR A 102 -18.82 9.87 -1.30
C THR A 102 -17.52 10.66 -1.25
N LYS A 103 -17.14 11.17 -0.07
CA LYS A 103 -15.86 11.87 0.13
C LYS A 103 -14.68 10.93 -0.09
N ALA A 104 -14.75 9.70 0.43
CA ALA A 104 -13.71 8.68 0.23
C ALA A 104 -13.49 8.36 -1.26
N ARG A 105 -14.58 8.11 -2.00
CA ARG A 105 -14.51 7.87 -3.45
C ARG A 105 -13.97 9.04 -4.24
N ASN A 106 -14.36 10.26 -3.88
CA ASN A 106 -13.86 11.46 -4.53
C ASN A 106 -12.37 11.69 -4.24
N ALA A 107 -11.91 11.36 -3.03
CA ALA A 107 -10.48 11.37 -2.70
C ALA A 107 -9.71 10.35 -3.54
N GLY A 108 -10.17 9.09 -3.59
CA GLY A 108 -9.59 8.07 -4.45
C GLY A 108 -9.59 8.45 -5.93
N LYS A 109 -10.68 9.08 -6.42
CA LYS A 109 -10.75 9.59 -7.79
C LYS A 109 -9.66 10.64 -8.05
N ARG A 110 -9.51 11.63 -7.16
CA ARG A 110 -8.46 12.66 -7.33
C ARG A 110 -7.07 12.05 -7.33
N ALA A 111 -6.79 11.09 -6.44
CA ALA A 111 -5.51 10.39 -6.41
C ALA A 111 -5.26 9.59 -7.70
N LEU A 112 -6.29 8.90 -8.21
CA LEU A 112 -6.22 8.21 -9.49
C LEU A 112 -5.91 9.17 -10.66
N PHE A 113 -6.55 10.35 -10.72
CA PHE A 113 -6.24 11.32 -11.77
C PHE A 113 -4.82 11.90 -11.63
N ALA A 114 -4.31 12.04 -10.40
CA ALA A 114 -2.97 12.55 -10.17
C ALA A 114 -1.88 11.62 -10.71
N THR A 115 -2.15 10.32 -10.93
CA THR A 115 -1.16 9.41 -11.52
C THR A 115 -0.86 9.70 -12.99
N GLY A 116 -1.65 10.57 -13.64
CA GLY A 116 -1.38 11.06 -15.00
C GLY A 116 -0.48 12.30 -15.06
N ASP A 117 -0.05 12.82 -13.91
CA ASP A 117 0.86 13.96 -13.79
C ASP A 117 2.28 13.43 -13.55
N SER A 118 3.13 13.48 -14.59
CA SER A 118 4.47 12.89 -14.54
C SER A 118 5.36 13.57 -13.49
N ALA A 119 5.24 14.89 -13.31
CA ALA A 119 6.03 15.62 -12.32
C ALA A 119 5.72 15.13 -10.89
N ARG A 120 4.43 14.91 -10.58
CA ARG A 120 4.05 14.32 -9.27
C ARG A 120 4.53 12.89 -9.11
N LEU A 121 4.54 12.13 -10.20
CA LEU A 121 5.00 10.74 -10.18
C LEU A 121 6.51 10.67 -9.94
N GLU A 122 7.28 11.56 -10.57
CA GLU A 122 8.72 11.75 -10.35
C GLU A 122 9.00 12.17 -8.89
N GLU A 123 8.31 13.19 -8.37
CA GLU A 123 8.43 13.61 -6.96
C GLU A 123 8.12 12.45 -5.99
N ALA A 124 7.07 11.68 -6.25
CA ALA A 124 6.70 10.54 -5.42
C ALA A 124 7.74 9.41 -5.49
N ALA A 125 8.32 9.17 -6.67
CA ALA A 125 9.35 8.16 -6.86
C ALA A 125 10.66 8.54 -6.16
N ALA A 126 11.08 9.81 -6.28
CA ALA A 126 12.22 10.36 -5.56
C ALA A 126 12.04 10.22 -4.05
N PHE A 127 10.87 10.60 -3.52
CA PHE A 127 10.59 10.43 -2.09
C PHE A 127 10.65 8.96 -1.65
N CYS A 128 10.12 8.03 -2.45
CA CYS A 128 10.21 6.60 -2.13
C CYS A 128 11.67 6.14 -2.05
N HIS A 129 12.52 6.57 -2.98
CA HIS A 129 13.93 6.20 -2.99
C HIS A 129 14.73 6.90 -1.88
N ASP A 130 14.67 8.22 -1.81
CA ASP A 130 15.54 9.05 -0.98
C ASP A 130 15.17 9.00 0.51
N GLU A 131 13.87 9.01 0.83
CA GLU A 131 13.38 9.15 2.20
C GLU A 131 12.92 7.83 2.81
N LEU A 132 12.41 6.91 1.98
CA LEU A 132 11.96 5.59 2.44
C LEU A 132 12.97 4.47 2.14
N GLY A 133 14.04 4.77 1.37
CA GLY A 133 15.04 3.80 0.95
C GLY A 133 14.58 2.85 -0.16
N ILE A 134 13.35 3.00 -0.68
CA ILE A 134 12.69 1.97 -1.47
C ILE A 134 13.17 1.98 -2.93
N GLY A 135 13.76 0.86 -3.34
CA GLY A 135 14.08 0.56 -4.73
C GLY A 135 15.23 1.39 -5.31
N VAL A 136 15.47 1.22 -6.61
CA VAL A 136 16.51 1.91 -7.36
C VAL A 136 15.87 2.94 -8.28
N LEU A 137 16.22 4.21 -8.09
CA LEU A 137 15.82 5.30 -8.96
C LEU A 137 16.87 5.54 -10.05
N ASN A 138 16.43 5.60 -11.30
CA ASN A 138 17.25 5.97 -12.44
C ASN A 138 16.82 7.37 -12.93
N ASP A 139 17.37 8.39 -12.27
CA ASP A 139 17.05 9.81 -12.49
C ASP A 139 15.53 10.05 -12.58
N ASP A 140 15.08 10.75 -13.62
CA ASP A 140 13.68 11.04 -13.94
C ASP A 140 13.04 9.98 -14.85
N HIS A 141 13.73 8.86 -15.14
CA HIS A 141 13.27 7.89 -16.11
C HIS A 141 12.36 6.83 -15.47
N ASP A 142 12.86 6.17 -14.43
CA ASP A 142 12.14 5.06 -13.80
C ASP A 142 12.55 4.77 -12.34
N LEU A 143 11.61 4.21 -11.59
CA LEU A 143 11.83 3.60 -10.29
C LEU A 143 11.63 2.08 -10.41
N THR A 144 12.62 1.30 -10.02
CA THR A 144 12.54 -0.16 -10.00
C THR A 144 12.59 -0.69 -8.57
N LEU A 145 11.59 -1.46 -8.17
CA LEU A 145 11.49 -2.01 -6.80
C LEU A 145 11.04 -3.47 -6.83
N HIS A 146 11.35 -4.21 -5.76
CA HIS A 146 10.83 -5.54 -5.55
C HIS A 146 9.35 -5.50 -5.14
N GLN A 147 8.54 -6.46 -5.58
CA GLN A 147 7.09 -6.45 -5.34
C GLN A 147 6.72 -6.37 -3.84
N SER A 148 7.57 -6.91 -2.96
CA SER A 148 7.30 -6.98 -1.52
C SER A 148 7.23 -5.61 -0.85
N VAL A 149 7.93 -4.61 -1.39
CA VAL A 149 8.00 -3.25 -0.82
C VAL A 149 7.03 -2.27 -1.47
N LEU A 150 6.27 -2.71 -2.49
CA LEU A 150 5.25 -1.86 -3.13
C LEU A 150 4.25 -1.30 -2.13
N GLY A 151 3.88 -2.08 -1.11
CA GLY A 151 2.94 -1.65 -0.06
C GLY A 151 3.43 -0.46 0.77
N GLU A 152 4.75 -0.25 0.83
CA GLU A 152 5.42 0.80 1.61
C GLU A 152 5.63 2.08 0.80
N CYS A 153 5.50 2.03 -0.53
CA CYS A 153 5.59 3.22 -1.38
C CYS A 153 4.46 4.22 -1.11
N LEU A 154 4.67 5.47 -1.52
CA LEU A 154 3.62 6.49 -1.51
C LEU A 154 2.38 6.04 -2.31
N PRO A 155 1.16 6.45 -1.90
CA PRO A 155 -0.09 6.06 -2.57
C PRO A 155 -0.09 6.28 -4.08
N LEU A 156 0.58 7.33 -4.56
CA LEU A 156 0.60 7.66 -5.98
C LEU A 156 1.28 6.55 -6.81
N ILE A 157 2.42 6.03 -6.34
CA ILE A 157 3.14 4.91 -6.96
C ILE A 157 2.30 3.64 -6.89
N ARG A 158 1.72 3.35 -5.72
CA ARG A 158 0.85 2.20 -5.48
C ARG A 158 -0.37 2.19 -6.42
N ILE A 159 -1.01 3.34 -6.60
CA ILE A 159 -2.16 3.48 -7.52
C ILE A 159 -1.71 3.31 -8.97
N TYR A 160 -0.59 3.92 -9.37
CA TYR A 160 -0.06 3.81 -10.73
C TYR A 160 0.24 2.36 -11.12
N VAL A 161 0.94 1.63 -10.25
CA VAL A 161 1.18 0.19 -10.43
C VAL A 161 -0.13 -0.59 -10.40
N GLY A 162 -1.03 -0.28 -9.47
CA GLY A 162 -2.34 -0.89 -9.38
C GLY A 162 -3.18 -0.73 -10.65
N CYS A 163 -3.12 0.42 -11.33
CA CYS A 163 -3.76 0.63 -12.64
C CYS A 163 -3.23 -0.33 -13.70
N ALA A 164 -1.92 -0.60 -13.71
CA ALA A 164 -1.32 -1.55 -14.65
C ALA A 164 -1.75 -2.98 -14.35
N LEU A 165 -1.82 -3.35 -13.06
CA LEU A 165 -2.32 -4.65 -12.61
C LEU A 165 -3.78 -4.89 -13.00
N GLN A 166 -4.62 -3.84 -13.07
CA GLN A 166 -6.00 -4.01 -13.56
C GLN A 166 -6.09 -4.46 -15.03
N LEU A 167 -5.08 -4.14 -15.85
CA LEU A 167 -5.02 -4.55 -17.26
C LEU A 167 -4.37 -5.93 -17.44
N PHE A 168 -3.37 -6.22 -16.60
CA PHE A 168 -2.59 -7.45 -16.65
C PHE A 168 -3.25 -8.63 -15.90
N GLY A 169 -3.93 -8.38 -14.79
CA GLY A 169 -4.48 -9.43 -13.92
C GLY A 169 -3.60 -9.70 -12.70
N ASP A 170 -3.49 -10.95 -12.28
CA ASP A 170 -2.74 -11.33 -11.08
C ASP A 170 -1.22 -11.28 -11.32
N ALA A 171 -0.51 -10.60 -10.42
CA ALA A 171 0.94 -10.43 -10.44
C ALA A 171 1.69 -11.34 -9.45
N GLY A 172 1.05 -12.39 -8.94
CA GLY A 172 1.63 -13.30 -7.95
C GLY A 172 2.98 -13.95 -8.30
N SER A 173 3.48 -13.79 -9.53
CA SER A 173 4.79 -14.26 -9.98
C SER A 173 5.80 -13.15 -10.32
N VAL A 174 5.50 -11.87 -10.05
CA VAL A 174 6.39 -10.75 -10.41
C VAL A 174 7.46 -10.56 -9.34
N ASP A 175 8.74 -10.53 -9.70
CA ASP A 175 9.80 -10.19 -8.74
C ASP A 175 10.00 -8.66 -8.68
N LEU A 176 10.24 -8.04 -9.83
CA LEU A 176 10.53 -6.60 -9.93
C LEU A 176 9.45 -5.83 -10.69
N ILE A 177 9.19 -4.62 -10.21
CA ILE A 177 8.25 -3.66 -10.78
C ILE A 177 9.04 -2.42 -11.17
N LYS A 178 9.07 -2.12 -12.48
CA LYS A 178 9.70 -0.93 -13.05
C LYS A 178 8.63 0.08 -13.47
N VAL A 179 8.56 1.18 -12.74
CA VAL A 179 7.63 2.30 -12.92
C VAL A 179 8.28 3.33 -13.85
N HIS A 180 7.80 3.45 -15.10
CA HIS A 180 8.33 4.44 -16.05
C HIS A 180 7.63 5.79 -15.80
N LEU A 181 8.40 6.80 -15.38
CA LEU A 181 7.87 8.06 -14.84
C LEU A 181 7.35 8.99 -15.94
N GLN A 182 7.98 8.97 -17.11
CA GLN A 182 7.65 9.88 -18.21
C GLN A 182 6.70 9.29 -19.26
N SER A 183 6.59 7.97 -19.34
CA SER A 183 6.03 7.30 -20.52
C SER A 183 4.68 6.61 -20.31
N GLY A 184 4.11 6.68 -19.10
CA GLY A 184 2.82 6.07 -18.78
C GLY A 184 2.87 4.54 -18.76
N LYS A 185 4.03 3.95 -18.49
CA LYS A 185 4.22 2.49 -18.55
C LYS A 185 4.65 1.90 -17.21
N VAL A 186 4.29 0.64 -17.03
CA VAL A 186 4.80 -0.22 -15.97
C VAL A 186 5.36 -1.47 -16.64
N THR A 187 6.50 -1.95 -16.15
CA THR A 187 7.08 -3.23 -16.58
C THR A 187 7.20 -4.13 -15.38
N PHE A 188 6.69 -5.34 -15.52
CA PHE A 188 6.83 -6.41 -14.54
C PHE A 188 7.87 -7.41 -15.05
N LEU A 189 8.78 -7.82 -14.16
CA LEU A 189 9.89 -8.70 -14.48
C LEU A 189 9.80 -9.94 -13.60
N VAL A 190 9.91 -11.11 -14.24
CA VAL A 190 9.87 -12.42 -13.59
C VAL A 190 11.17 -13.15 -13.90
N PHE A 191 11.80 -13.68 -12.87
CA PHE A 191 13.04 -14.42 -12.91
C PHE A 191 12.80 -15.90 -12.57
N ASP A 192 13.74 -16.76 -12.96
CA ASP A 192 13.66 -18.20 -12.71
C ASP A 192 13.77 -18.58 -11.22
N ASP A 193 14.71 -17.95 -10.50
CA ASP A 193 14.90 -18.10 -9.06
C ASP A 193 15.51 -16.81 -8.50
N PHE A 194 14.67 -15.77 -8.35
CA PHE A 194 15.11 -14.42 -7.98
C PHE A 194 15.88 -14.39 -6.65
N GLU A 195 15.46 -15.21 -5.68
CA GLU A 195 16.04 -15.25 -4.33
C GLU A 195 17.21 -16.23 -4.24
N GLY A 196 17.10 -17.42 -4.83
CA GLY A 196 18.07 -18.51 -4.64
C GLY A 196 19.25 -18.50 -5.61
N ALA A 197 19.09 -17.96 -6.82
CA ALA A 197 20.16 -18.01 -7.82
C ALA A 197 21.23 -16.93 -7.58
N SER A 198 22.50 -17.25 -7.82
CA SER A 198 23.59 -16.27 -7.79
C SER A 198 23.44 -15.20 -8.86
N THR A 199 22.80 -15.56 -9.97
CA THR A 199 22.53 -14.72 -11.13
C THR A 199 21.17 -15.15 -11.70
N PRO A 200 20.04 -14.67 -11.14
CA PRO A 200 18.72 -14.99 -11.64
C PRO A 200 18.59 -14.53 -13.09
N LYS A 201 17.87 -15.30 -13.91
CA LYS A 201 17.69 -14.99 -15.34
C LYS A 201 16.27 -14.53 -15.60
N LEU A 202 16.14 -13.45 -16.37
CA LEU A 202 14.83 -12.91 -16.74
C LEU A 202 14.12 -13.88 -17.68
N ILE A 203 13.07 -14.54 -17.19
CA ILE A 203 12.29 -15.53 -17.96
C ILE A 203 11.04 -14.95 -18.59
N GLU A 204 10.47 -13.90 -17.99
CA GLU A 204 9.29 -13.23 -18.52
C GLU A 204 9.36 -11.74 -18.22
N ARG A 205 8.94 -10.95 -19.20
CA ARG A 205 8.73 -9.51 -19.05
C ARG A 205 7.35 -9.15 -19.56
N ILE A 206 6.56 -8.48 -18.72
CA ILE A 206 5.26 -7.94 -19.10
C ILE A 206 5.34 -6.42 -19.13
N LYS A 207 4.96 -5.80 -20.25
CA LYS A 207 4.94 -4.35 -20.40
C LYS A 207 3.51 -3.85 -20.56
N VAL A 208 3.09 -2.99 -19.64
CA VAL A 208 1.77 -2.35 -19.67
C VAL A 208 1.92 -0.89 -20.11
N ASP A 209 1.27 -0.53 -21.20
CA ASP A 209 1.13 0.85 -21.71
C ASP A 209 -0.25 1.37 -21.26
N LEU A 210 -0.28 2.15 -20.18
CA LEU A 210 -1.51 2.67 -19.59
C LEU A 210 -2.25 3.63 -20.55
N PRO A 211 -1.59 4.59 -21.23
CA PRO A 211 -2.25 5.46 -22.20
C PRO A 211 -2.93 4.70 -23.34
N ARG A 212 -2.32 3.61 -23.83
CA ARG A 212 -2.86 2.80 -24.92
C ARG A 212 -3.71 1.61 -24.46
N LEU A 213 -3.81 1.39 -23.15
CA LEU A 213 -4.47 0.22 -22.56
C LEU A 213 -4.00 -1.09 -23.17
N ARG A 214 -2.69 -1.22 -23.39
CA ARG A 214 -2.08 -2.39 -24.06
C ARG A 214 -1.13 -3.13 -23.13
N VAL A 215 -1.17 -4.46 -23.19
CA VAL A 215 -0.26 -5.36 -22.48
C VAL A 215 0.53 -6.15 -23.53
N ASP A 216 1.86 -6.07 -23.45
CA ASP A 216 2.80 -6.79 -24.31
C ASP A 216 3.57 -7.81 -23.45
N PHE A 217 3.52 -9.09 -23.83
CA PHE A 217 4.19 -10.21 -23.13
C PHE A 217 5.46 -10.62 -23.87
N PHE A 218 6.52 -10.89 -23.13
CA PHE A 218 7.81 -11.33 -23.66
C PHE A 218 8.30 -12.52 -22.85
N ASP A 219 8.07 -13.73 -23.38
CA ASP A 219 8.55 -14.98 -22.79
C ASP A 219 9.91 -15.34 -23.36
N TYR A 220 10.88 -15.58 -22.48
CA TYR A 220 12.26 -15.92 -22.84
C TYR A 220 12.53 -17.42 -22.70
N VAL A 221 11.51 -18.25 -22.98
CA VAL A 221 11.59 -19.71 -22.98
C VAL A 221 11.90 -20.21 -24.39
N GLY A 222 13.04 -20.89 -24.60
CA GLY A 222 13.39 -21.50 -25.89
C GLY A 222 14.74 -21.03 -26.44
N GLU A 223 14.79 -20.60 -27.71
CA GLU A 223 16.02 -20.22 -28.42
C GLU A 223 16.66 -18.90 -27.94
N TYR A 224 15.95 -18.12 -27.11
CA TYR A 224 16.48 -16.88 -26.56
C TYR A 224 17.22 -17.17 -25.25
N GLU A 225 18.50 -16.79 -25.16
CA GLU A 225 19.23 -16.87 -23.90
C GLU A 225 18.72 -15.78 -22.94
N PRO A 226 18.09 -16.14 -21.81
CA PRO A 226 17.54 -15.17 -20.88
C PRO A 226 18.66 -14.36 -20.24
N GLN A 227 18.46 -13.04 -20.17
CA GLN A 227 19.48 -12.13 -19.66
C GLN A 227 19.63 -12.28 -18.14
N PRO A 228 20.86 -12.43 -17.62
CA PRO A 228 21.07 -12.45 -16.18
C PRO A 228 20.82 -11.06 -15.60
N LEU A 229 20.30 -11.01 -14.37
CA LEU A 229 20.23 -9.79 -13.60
C LEU A 229 21.66 -9.24 -13.39
N SER A 230 21.91 -8.03 -13.90
CA SER A 230 23.21 -7.36 -13.80
C SER A 230 23.35 -6.47 -12.57
N GLU A 231 22.23 -6.11 -11.95
CA GLU A 231 22.13 -5.19 -10.83
C GLU A 231 22.15 -5.94 -9.48
N ASP A 232 22.57 -5.26 -8.42
CA ASP A 232 22.55 -5.84 -7.07
C ASP A 232 21.10 -5.97 -6.58
N ARG A 233 20.71 -7.21 -6.24
CA ARG A 233 19.34 -7.54 -5.82
C ARG A 233 18.90 -6.75 -4.59
N GLU A 234 19.81 -6.55 -3.65
CA GLU A 234 19.54 -5.83 -2.41
C GLU A 234 18.99 -4.42 -2.70
N GLY A 235 19.49 -3.78 -3.77
CA GLY A 235 19.04 -2.46 -4.25
C GLY A 235 17.53 -2.34 -4.45
N PHE A 236 16.86 -3.41 -4.90
CA PHE A 236 15.43 -3.36 -5.20
C PHE A 236 14.52 -3.42 -3.98
N TYR A 237 15.04 -3.88 -2.85
CA TYR A 237 14.29 -3.97 -1.60
C TYR A 237 14.44 -2.72 -0.74
N GLN A 238 15.39 -1.83 -1.05
CA GLN A 238 16.16 -1.16 0.01
C GLN A 238 15.32 -0.47 1.12
N ARG A 239 15.94 -0.53 2.29
CA ARG A 239 15.63 0.17 3.54
C ARG A 239 16.95 0.65 4.10
#